data_AF-A0A117UUN6-F1
#
_entry.id   AF-A0A117UUN6-F1
#
_cell.length_a   1.000
_cell.length_b   1.000
_cell.length_c   1.000
_cell.angle_alpha   90.00
_cell.angle_beta   90.00
_cell.angle_gamma   90.00
#
_symmetry.space_group_name_H-M   'P 1'
#
loop_
_entity.id
_entity.type
_entity.pdbx_description
1 polymer ?
#
loop_
_entity_poly.entity_id
_entity_poly.type
_entity_poly.pdbx_seq_one_letter_code
_entity_poly.pdbx_strand_id
1 'polypeptide(L)'
;MRKHKTVVIEVEGRDHGKTFLIVEKSAYDAERWATRALMALSRAGVEVGDETIRSGAVGILIAGLEAFKALPFEEAEPLLDEMLGCITFVPDPNKIDPNSGRPLSRPVMRGDDLNDGDIADVATLLKLRSEVLELHLGFSIAAALSNLAALAGIGSNQRTSSTSPAPAAQ
;
A
#
# COMPACT_ATOMS: atom_id res chain seq x y z
N MET A 1 15.89 -15.89 4.64
CA MET A 1 14.82 -16.06 3.63
C MET A 1 14.08 -14.73 3.52
N ARG A 2 13.80 -14.23 2.30
CA ARG A 2 13.10 -12.94 2.10
C ARG A 2 11.65 -12.99 2.61
N LYS A 3 11.14 -11.89 3.17
CA LYS A 3 9.73 -11.80 3.60
C LYS A 3 8.80 -12.03 2.41
N HIS A 4 7.65 -12.63 2.67
CA HIS A 4 6.62 -12.83 1.65
C HIS A 4 5.24 -12.85 2.28
N LYS A 5 4.21 -12.55 1.48
CA LYS A 5 2.81 -12.55 1.90
C LYS A 5 1.94 -12.99 0.71
N THR A 6 0.98 -13.87 0.97
CA THR A 6 -0.07 -14.20 0.02
C THR A 6 -1.25 -13.28 0.29
N VAL A 7 -1.77 -12.64 -0.76
CA VAL A 7 -2.89 -11.70 -0.68
C VAL A 7 -4.02 -12.24 -1.54
N VAL A 8 -5.18 -12.45 -0.93
CA VAL A 8 -6.43 -12.76 -1.63
C VAL A 8 -7.23 -11.46 -1.74
N ILE A 9 -7.78 -11.20 -2.92
CA ILE A 9 -8.61 -10.02 -3.14
C ILE A 9 -10.03 -10.32 -2.66
N GLU A 10 -10.44 -9.67 -1.57
CA GLU A 10 -11.76 -9.85 -0.95
C GLU A 10 -12.77 -8.76 -1.35
N VAL A 11 -12.30 -7.69 -1.99
CA VAL A 11 -13.17 -6.59 -2.42
C VAL A 11 -13.98 -7.05 -3.64
N GLU A 12 -15.27 -6.70 -3.66
CA GLU A 12 -16.13 -6.95 -4.83
C GLU A 12 -15.54 -6.28 -6.09
N GLY A 13 -15.57 -7.03 -7.20
CA GLY A 13 -14.96 -6.59 -8.45
C GLY A 13 -14.59 -7.77 -9.34
N ARG A 14 -13.97 -7.49 -10.48
CA ARG A 14 -13.50 -8.50 -11.45
C ARG A 14 -12.34 -9.32 -10.90
N ASP A 15 -11.61 -8.76 -9.95
CA ASP A 15 -10.47 -9.43 -9.31
C ASP A 15 -10.84 -10.19 -8.04
N HIS A 16 -12.11 -10.19 -7.61
CA HIS A 16 -12.53 -10.87 -6.39
C HIS A 16 -12.13 -12.36 -6.40
N GLY A 17 -11.50 -12.81 -5.32
CA GLY A 17 -10.99 -14.17 -5.16
C GLY A 17 -9.65 -14.45 -5.87
N LYS A 18 -9.12 -13.52 -6.69
CA LYS A 18 -7.78 -13.67 -7.25
C LYS A 18 -6.74 -13.64 -6.13
N THR A 19 -5.68 -14.43 -6.31
CA THR A 19 -4.60 -14.57 -5.33
C THR A 19 -3.28 -14.09 -5.92
N PHE A 20 -2.53 -13.34 -5.13
CA PHE A 20 -1.21 -12.83 -5.48
C PHE A 20 -0.19 -13.18 -4.39
N LEU A 21 1.03 -13.46 -4.80
CA LEU A 21 2.17 -13.64 -3.89
C LEU A 21 3.06 -12.41 -3.99
N ILE A 22 3.32 -11.79 -2.85
CA ILE A 22 4.22 -10.65 -2.75
C ILE A 22 5.50 -11.11 -2.08
N VAL A 23 6.64 -10.81 -2.70
CA VAL A 23 7.96 -11.16 -2.18
C VAL A 23 8.79 -9.90 -2.04
N GLU A 24 9.45 -9.77 -0.89
CA GLU A 24 10.37 -8.66 -0.62
C GLU A 24 11.53 -8.66 -1.62
N LYS A 25 11.99 -7.46 -1.99
CA LYS A 25 13.19 -7.27 -2.81
C LYS A 25 14.46 -7.77 -2.13
N SER A 26 15.53 -7.97 -2.90
CA SER A 26 16.86 -8.12 -2.30
C SER A 26 17.27 -6.80 -1.64
N ALA A 27 18.24 -6.83 -0.71
CA ALA A 27 18.73 -5.61 -0.09
C ALA A 27 19.26 -4.59 -1.12
N TYR A 28 19.96 -5.08 -2.16
CA TYR A 28 20.48 -4.25 -3.25
C TYR A 28 19.36 -3.60 -4.08
N ASP A 29 18.33 -4.37 -4.44
CA ASP A 29 17.20 -3.83 -5.20
C ASP A 29 16.39 -2.84 -4.36
N ALA A 30 16.20 -3.13 -3.07
CA ALA A 30 15.48 -2.26 -2.15
C ALA A 30 16.23 -0.92 -1.93
N GLU A 31 17.55 -0.96 -1.70
CA GLU A 31 18.38 0.24 -1.58
C GLU A 31 18.36 1.07 -2.87
N ARG A 32 18.51 0.42 -4.03
CA ARG A 32 18.46 1.08 -5.34
C ARG A 32 17.12 1.78 -5.55
N TRP A 33 16.01 1.11 -5.25
CA TRP A 33 14.67 1.72 -5.35
C TRP A 33 14.51 2.89 -4.38
N ALA A 34 14.84 2.71 -3.10
CA ALA A 34 14.68 3.71 -2.06
C ALA A 34 15.50 4.98 -2.34
N THR A 35 16.73 4.81 -2.81
CA THR A 35 17.61 5.92 -3.20
C THR A 35 17.02 6.72 -4.36
N ARG A 36 16.51 6.04 -5.40
CA ARG A 36 15.84 6.69 -6.53
C ARG A 36 14.56 7.41 -6.10
N ALA A 37 13.77 6.82 -5.21
CA ALA A 37 12.58 7.45 -4.66
C ALA A 37 12.94 8.72 -3.87
N LEU A 38 13.93 8.66 -2.98
CA LEU A 38 14.38 9.81 -2.20
C LEU A 38 14.92 10.94 -3.10
N MET A 39 15.72 10.61 -4.12
CA MET A 39 16.23 11.60 -5.08
C MET A 39 15.10 12.25 -5.89
N ALA A 40 14.09 11.48 -6.30
CA ALA A 40 12.93 12.02 -6.99
C ALA A 40 12.16 13.00 -6.10
N LEU A 41 11.85 12.59 -4.86
CA LEU A 41 11.20 13.45 -3.86
C LEU A 41 11.98 14.76 -3.64
N SER A 42 13.29 14.66 -3.48
CA SER A 42 14.16 15.83 -3.29
C SER A 42 14.10 16.79 -4.48
N ARG A 43 14.15 16.29 -5.72
CA ARG A 43 14.00 17.14 -6.93
C ARG A 43 12.63 17.81 -7.02
N ALA A 44 11.59 17.13 -6.54
CA ALA A 44 10.23 17.64 -6.50
C ALA A 44 9.99 18.65 -5.36
N GLY A 45 11.00 18.95 -4.54
CA GLY A 45 10.87 19.85 -3.39
C GLY A 45 10.12 19.24 -2.21
N VAL A 46 9.97 17.91 -2.16
CA VAL A 46 9.37 17.21 -1.02
C VAL A 46 10.47 16.95 0.01
N GLU A 47 10.33 17.59 1.18
CA GLU A 47 11.31 17.48 2.26
C GLU A 47 11.01 16.26 3.14
N VAL A 48 11.85 15.23 3.04
CA VAL A 48 11.83 14.09 3.98
C VAL A 48 12.76 14.39 5.15
N GLY A 49 12.32 15.27 6.04
CA GLY A 49 13.06 15.67 7.24
C GLY A 49 12.93 14.68 8.42
N ASP A 50 13.67 14.95 9.49
CA ASP A 50 13.68 14.13 10.72
C ASP A 50 12.28 13.92 11.31
N GLU A 51 11.41 14.93 11.21
CA GLU A 51 10.04 14.83 11.72
C GLU A 51 9.19 13.84 10.90
N THR A 52 9.36 13.83 9.58
CA THR A 52 8.71 12.85 8.67
C THR A 52 9.17 11.43 8.98
N ILE A 53 10.46 11.25 9.28
CA ILE A 53 11.02 9.96 9.66
C ILE A 53 10.50 9.51 11.04
N ARG A 54 10.49 10.43 12.02
CA ARG A 54 10.02 10.15 13.39
C ARG A 54 8.52 9.84 13.46
N SER A 55 7.72 10.44 12.58
CA SER A 55 6.28 10.18 12.47
C SER A 55 5.96 8.85 11.76
N GLY A 56 6.98 8.11 11.31
CA GLY A 56 6.86 6.75 10.82
C GLY A 56 5.87 6.62 9.66
N ALA A 57 4.84 5.81 9.87
CA ALA A 57 3.83 5.52 8.85
C ALA A 57 3.09 6.77 8.33
N VAL A 58 2.79 7.70 9.24
CA VAL A 58 2.04 8.93 8.91
C VAL A 58 2.93 9.88 8.12
N GLY A 59 4.19 10.03 8.50
CA GLY A 59 5.15 10.86 7.78
C GLY A 59 5.38 10.35 6.36
N ILE A 60 5.55 9.05 6.19
CA ILE A 60 5.73 8.44 4.84
C ILE A 60 4.48 8.63 3.98
N LEU A 61 3.28 8.52 4.55
CA LEU A 61 2.04 8.80 3.82
C LEU A 61 1.94 10.27 3.37
N ILE A 62 2.26 11.22 4.26
CA ILE A 62 2.25 12.65 3.93
C ILE A 62 3.25 12.94 2.81
N ALA A 63 4.49 12.45 2.95
CA ALA A 63 5.51 12.58 1.91
C ALA A 63 5.06 11.98 0.58
N GLY A 64 4.38 10.82 0.59
CA GLY A 64 3.82 10.19 -0.60
C GLY A 64 2.69 11.00 -1.26
N LEU A 65 1.85 11.67 -0.46
CA LEU A 65 0.80 12.56 -0.98
C LEU A 65 1.37 13.85 -1.60
N GLU A 66 2.44 14.39 -1.00
CA GLU A 66 3.17 15.53 -1.57
C GLU A 66 3.89 15.14 -2.85
N ALA A 67 4.51 13.96 -2.87
CA ALA A 67 5.13 13.36 -4.05
C ALA A 67 4.16 13.27 -5.22
N PHE A 68 2.92 12.80 -4.97
CA PHE A 68 1.90 12.67 -6.00
C PHE A 68 1.52 14.01 -6.64
N LYS A 69 1.62 15.12 -5.90
CA LYS A 69 1.32 16.47 -6.42
C LYS A 69 2.49 17.06 -7.21
N ALA A 70 3.72 16.72 -6.85
CA ALA A 70 4.91 17.41 -7.31
C ALA A 70 5.75 16.63 -8.33
N LEU A 71 5.69 15.29 -8.32
CA LEU A 71 6.46 14.46 -9.24
C LEU A 71 5.79 14.34 -10.61
N PRO A 72 6.54 14.57 -11.71
CA PRO A 72 6.06 14.22 -13.04
C PRO A 72 5.89 12.70 -13.16
N PHE A 73 4.91 12.27 -13.96
CA PHE A 73 4.58 10.85 -14.08
C PHE A 73 5.76 10.04 -14.61
N GLU A 74 6.57 10.60 -15.50
CA GLU A 74 7.73 9.96 -16.11
C GLU A 74 8.82 9.60 -15.08
N GLU A 75 8.88 10.31 -13.96
CA GLU A 75 9.77 9.98 -12.84
C GLU A 75 9.14 8.98 -11.87
N ALA A 76 7.82 9.07 -11.65
CA ALA A 76 7.08 8.21 -10.73
C ALA A 76 6.82 6.81 -11.30
N GLU A 77 6.48 6.71 -12.59
CA GLU A 77 6.14 5.47 -13.29
C GLU A 77 7.18 4.36 -13.08
N PRO A 78 8.48 4.56 -13.32
CA PRO A 78 9.47 3.49 -13.14
C PRO A 78 9.63 3.06 -11.67
N LEU A 79 9.32 3.92 -10.69
CA LEU A 79 9.31 3.54 -9.28
C LEU A 79 8.09 2.67 -8.97
N LEU A 80 6.92 3.05 -9.48
CA LEU A 80 5.66 2.31 -9.33
C LEU A 80 5.69 0.96 -10.06
N ASP A 81 6.34 0.90 -11.21
CA ASP A 81 6.55 -0.32 -11.98
C ASP A 81 7.50 -1.28 -11.29
N GLU A 82 8.55 -0.75 -10.66
CA GLU A 82 9.47 -1.57 -9.89
C GLU A 82 8.79 -2.18 -8.65
N MET A 83 7.81 -1.49 -8.03
CA MET A 83 6.97 -2.08 -6.99
C MET A 83 6.14 -3.26 -7.52
N LEU A 84 5.63 -3.18 -8.76
CA LEU A 84 4.89 -4.28 -9.39
C LEU A 84 5.75 -5.52 -9.59
N GLY A 85 7.07 -5.37 -9.76
CA GLY A 85 7.99 -6.50 -9.81
C GLY A 85 8.09 -7.32 -8.52
N CYS A 86 7.54 -6.84 -7.40
CA CYS A 86 7.43 -7.61 -6.15
C CYS A 86 6.23 -8.57 -6.15
N ILE A 87 5.32 -8.43 -7.11
CA ILE A 87 4.02 -9.09 -7.14
C ILE A 87 4.02 -10.18 -8.21
N THR A 88 3.65 -11.39 -7.83
CA THR A 88 3.38 -12.50 -8.76
C THR A 88 1.93 -12.94 -8.64
N PHE A 89 1.34 -13.35 -9.76
CA PHE A 89 0.00 -13.92 -9.78
C PHE A 89 0.06 -15.41 -9.40
N VAL A 90 -0.92 -15.86 -8.61
CA VAL A 90 -1.08 -17.25 -8.18
C VAL A 90 -2.33 -17.81 -8.87
N PRO A 91 -2.19 -18.54 -9.99
CA PRO A 91 -3.34 -19.07 -10.73
C PRO A 91 -4.14 -20.11 -9.95
N ASP A 92 -3.47 -20.89 -9.11
CA ASP A 92 -4.08 -21.92 -8.27
C ASP A 92 -3.38 -21.96 -6.91
N PRO A 93 -4.04 -21.46 -5.83
CA PRO A 93 -3.43 -21.40 -4.51
C PRO A 93 -3.17 -22.78 -3.89
N ASN A 94 -3.77 -23.85 -4.41
CA ASN A 94 -3.58 -25.21 -3.90
C ASN A 94 -2.33 -25.89 -4.46
N LYS A 95 -1.72 -25.34 -5.51
CA LYS A 95 -0.49 -25.88 -6.09
C LYS A 95 0.72 -25.24 -5.44
N ILE A 96 1.52 -26.06 -4.75
CA ILE A 96 2.68 -25.62 -3.99
C ILE A 96 3.98 -25.99 -4.70
N ASP A 97 4.94 -25.07 -4.73
CA ASP A 97 6.32 -25.34 -5.13
C ASP A 97 7.02 -26.20 -4.07
N PRO A 98 7.48 -27.42 -4.40
CA PRO A 98 8.11 -28.30 -3.43
C PRO A 98 9.42 -27.75 -2.85
N ASN A 99 10.10 -26.82 -3.54
CA ASN A 99 11.37 -26.27 -3.08
C ASN A 99 11.19 -25.12 -2.09
N SER A 100 10.19 -24.27 -2.32
CA SER A 100 9.97 -23.06 -1.50
C SER A 100 8.85 -23.20 -0.48
N GLY A 101 7.97 -24.20 -0.63
CA GLY A 101 6.77 -24.36 0.18
C GLY A 101 5.71 -23.27 -0.05
N ARG A 102 5.84 -22.50 -1.15
CA ARG A 102 4.96 -21.38 -1.50
C ARG A 102 4.01 -21.77 -2.63
N PRO A 103 2.87 -21.07 -2.80
CA PRO A 103 2.05 -21.26 -3.99
C PRO A 103 2.86 -21.05 -5.27
N LEU A 104 2.61 -21.89 -6.27
CA LEU A 104 3.14 -21.69 -7.62
C LEU A 104 2.63 -20.36 -8.15
N SER A 105 3.56 -19.50 -8.55
CA SER A 105 3.26 -18.16 -9.02
C SER A 105 4.09 -17.81 -10.25
N ARG A 106 3.62 -16.83 -11.01
CA ARG A 106 4.30 -16.29 -12.19
C ARG A 106 4.25 -14.76 -12.19
N PRO A 107 5.12 -14.07 -12.93
CA PRO A 107 4.99 -12.63 -13.11
C PRO A 107 3.57 -12.24 -13.55
N VAL A 108 3.10 -11.11 -13.04
CA VAL A 108 1.81 -10.52 -13.40
C VAL A 108 1.83 -10.15 -14.89
N MET A 109 0.81 -10.59 -15.62
CA MET A 109 0.52 -10.16 -16.97
C MET A 109 -0.25 -8.84 -16.89
N ARG A 110 0.33 -7.78 -17.47
CA ARG A 110 -0.35 -6.50 -17.61
C ARG A 110 -1.41 -6.61 -18.69
N GLY A 111 -2.51 -5.90 -18.49
CA GLY A 111 -3.51 -5.75 -19.52
C GLY A 111 -3.02 -4.88 -20.68
N ASP A 112 -3.69 -5.03 -21.82
CA ASP A 112 -3.57 -4.23 -23.03
C ASP A 112 -4.98 -3.89 -23.55
N ASP A 113 -5.08 -3.33 -24.76
CA ASP A 113 -6.37 -2.96 -25.36
C ASP A 113 -7.31 -4.15 -25.61
N LEU A 114 -6.83 -5.39 -25.49
CA LEU A 114 -7.56 -6.62 -25.79
C LEU A 114 -7.83 -7.49 -24.55
N ASN A 115 -7.11 -7.29 -23.44
CA ASN A 115 -7.23 -8.10 -22.24
C ASN A 115 -6.91 -7.29 -20.97
N ASP A 116 -7.69 -7.47 -19.90
CA ASP A 116 -7.46 -6.85 -18.58
C ASP A 116 -6.18 -7.37 -17.88
N GLY A 117 -5.59 -8.47 -18.34
CA GLY A 117 -4.45 -9.13 -17.70
C GLY A 117 -4.85 -9.78 -16.37
N ASP A 118 -3.89 -9.94 -15.45
CA ASP A 118 -4.19 -10.56 -14.14
C ASP A 118 -4.86 -9.59 -13.15
N ILE A 119 -4.67 -8.28 -13.34
CA ILE A 119 -5.22 -7.23 -12.47
C ILE A 119 -6.16 -6.37 -13.31
N ALA A 120 -7.47 -6.58 -13.15
CA ALA A 120 -8.47 -5.87 -13.91
C ALA A 120 -8.86 -4.54 -13.26
N ASP A 121 -8.86 -4.47 -11.92
CA ASP A 121 -9.39 -3.33 -11.17
C ASP A 121 -8.29 -2.45 -10.57
N VAL A 122 -8.44 -1.13 -10.71
CA VAL A 122 -7.51 -0.13 -10.14
C VAL A 122 -7.42 -0.27 -8.61
N ALA A 123 -8.54 -0.60 -7.95
CA ALA A 123 -8.57 -0.84 -6.51
C ALA A 123 -7.65 -2.00 -6.09
N THR A 124 -7.62 -3.08 -6.87
CA THR A 124 -6.70 -4.21 -6.68
C THR A 124 -5.26 -3.76 -6.82
N LEU A 125 -4.93 -2.96 -7.85
CA LEU A 125 -3.58 -2.45 -8.06
C LEU A 125 -3.10 -1.59 -6.89
N LEU A 126 -3.96 -0.68 -6.40
CA LEU A 126 -3.65 0.17 -5.24
C LEU A 126 -3.49 -0.66 -3.95
N LYS A 127 -4.35 -1.66 -3.74
CA LYS A 127 -4.25 -2.60 -2.62
C LYS A 127 -2.91 -3.34 -2.65
N LEU A 128 -2.54 -3.93 -3.78
CA LEU A 128 -1.30 -4.67 -3.92
C LEU A 128 -0.07 -3.77 -3.71
N ARG A 129 -0.08 -2.53 -4.22
CA ARG A 129 0.99 -1.55 -3.93
C ARG A 129 1.10 -1.23 -2.45
N SER A 130 -0.02 -1.06 -1.75
CA SER A 130 -0.03 -0.89 -0.29
C SER A 130 0.56 -2.10 0.43
N GLU A 131 0.24 -3.31 -0.01
CA GLU A 131 0.77 -4.56 0.57
C GLU A 131 2.28 -4.72 0.33
N VAL A 132 2.78 -4.28 -0.85
CA VAL A 132 4.22 -4.20 -1.12
C VAL A 132 4.90 -3.24 -0.15
N LEU A 133 4.35 -2.05 0.06
CA LEU A 133 4.92 -1.07 0.99
C LEU A 133 4.90 -1.60 2.42
N GLU A 134 3.80 -2.20 2.86
CA GLU A 134 3.68 -2.80 4.19
C GLU A 134 4.71 -3.91 4.41
N LEU A 135 4.93 -4.78 3.41
CA LEU A 135 5.92 -5.84 3.48
C LEU A 135 7.35 -5.28 3.69
N HIS A 136 7.70 -4.17 3.02
CA HIS A 136 9.04 -3.59 3.08
C HIS A 136 9.25 -2.68 4.30
N LEU A 137 8.26 -1.85 4.63
CA LEU A 137 8.34 -0.80 5.65
C LEU A 137 7.90 -1.27 7.04
N GLY A 138 7.12 -2.35 7.13
CA GLY A 138 6.65 -2.92 8.39
C GLY A 138 5.44 -2.21 9.01
N PHE A 139 4.75 -1.33 8.27
CA PHE A 139 3.51 -0.69 8.72
C PHE A 139 2.47 -0.59 7.59
N SER A 140 1.20 -0.46 7.97
CA SER A 140 0.09 -0.37 7.01
C SER A 140 -0.29 1.08 6.68
N ILE A 141 -0.46 1.39 5.39
CA ILE A 141 -0.97 2.70 4.94
C ILE A 141 -2.40 2.93 5.41
N ALA A 142 -3.24 1.89 5.46
CA ALA A 142 -4.60 1.99 5.96
C ALA A 142 -4.64 2.38 7.46
N ALA A 143 -3.70 1.85 8.25
CA ALA A 143 -3.53 2.26 9.63
C ALA A 143 -3.04 3.71 9.72
N ALA A 144 -2.11 4.13 8.86
CA ALA A 144 -1.64 5.52 8.80
C ALA A 144 -2.79 6.50 8.46
N LEU A 145 -3.64 6.15 7.50
CA LEU A 145 -4.82 6.93 7.12
C LEU A 145 -5.83 7.05 8.27
N SER A 146 -6.11 5.94 8.95
CA SER A 146 -7.00 5.92 10.12
C SER A 146 -6.47 6.83 11.23
N ASN A 147 -5.17 6.78 11.50
CA ASN A 147 -4.52 7.64 12.49
C ASN A 147 -4.60 9.12 12.10
N LEU A 148 -4.37 9.45 10.82
CA LEU A 148 -4.48 10.82 10.33
C LEU A 148 -5.91 11.35 10.44
N ALA A 149 -6.91 10.52 10.10
CA ALA A 149 -8.32 10.89 10.24
C ALA A 149 -8.73 11.11 11.70
N ALA A 150 -8.22 10.29 12.62
CA ALA A 150 -8.44 10.47 14.06
C ALA A 150 -7.83 11.78 14.58
N LEU A 151 -6.60 12.11 14.15
CA LEU A 151 -5.93 13.37 14.50
C LEU A 151 -6.66 14.60 13.93
N ALA A 152 -7.24 14.48 12.73
CA ALA A 152 -8.03 15.54 12.11
C ALA A 152 -9.46 15.67 12.68
N GLY A 153 -9.87 14.80 13.61
CA GLY A 153 -11.22 14.81 14.18
C GLY A 153 -12.33 14.41 13.20
N ILE A 154 -11.99 13.78 12.07
CA ILE A 154 -12.92 13.45 10.97
C ILE A 154 -13.81 12.23 11.30
N GLY A 155 -13.77 11.71 12.54
CA GLY A 155 -14.43 10.46 12.94
C GLY A 155 -15.24 10.46 14.24
N SER A 156 -15.44 11.59 14.93
CA SER A 156 -16.19 11.60 16.19
C SER A 156 -17.60 12.18 16.03
N ASN A 157 -18.52 11.41 15.44
CA ASN A 157 -19.94 11.66 15.67
C ASN A 157 -20.32 11.13 17.07
N GLN A 158 -19.84 11.81 18.12
CA GLN A 158 -20.38 11.61 19.46
C GLN A 158 -21.81 12.17 19.45
N ARG A 159 -22.80 11.27 19.40
CA ARG A 159 -24.14 11.58 19.89
C ARG A 159 -23.98 11.91 21.38
N THR A 160 -23.91 13.19 21.70
CA THR A 160 -24.06 13.67 23.07
C THR A 160 -25.50 13.35 23.49
N SER A 161 -25.69 12.28 24.24
CA SER A 161 -26.90 12.06 25.01
C SER A 161 -26.97 13.16 26.06
N SER A 162 -27.66 14.25 25.72
CA SER A 162 -28.15 15.22 26.69
C SER A 162 -29.17 14.51 27.58
N THR A 163 -28.78 14.20 28.81
CA THR A 163 -29.74 13.91 29.88
C THR A 163 -29.73 15.11 30.83
N SER A 164 -30.79 15.91 30.74
CA SER A 164 -31.09 17.05 31.62
C SER A 164 -31.14 16.64 33.10
N PRO A 165 -30.72 17.50 34.03
CA PRO A 165 -30.91 17.25 35.46
C PRO A 165 -32.39 17.46 35.84
N ALA A 166 -32.93 16.53 36.63
CA ALA A 166 -34.28 16.61 37.19
C ALA A 166 -34.41 17.75 38.22
N PRO A 167 -35.58 18.39 38.38
CA PRO A 167 -35.77 19.43 39.37
C PRO A 167 -35.98 18.81 40.76
N ALA A 168 -35.34 19.39 41.77
CA ALA A 168 -35.58 19.06 43.17
C ALA A 168 -36.97 19.57 43.60
N ALA A 169 -37.79 18.68 44.14
CA ALA A 169 -39.04 19.04 44.81
C ALA A 169 -38.78 19.27 46.31
N GLN A 170 -39.40 20.34 46.82
CA GLN A 170 -39.55 20.66 48.24
C GLN A 170 -40.59 19.75 48.91
#